data_AF-J9EDT1-F1
#
_entry.id   AF-J9EDT1-F1
#
_cell.length_a   1.000
_cell.length_b   1.000
_cell.length_c   1.000
_cell.angle_alpha   90.00
_cell.angle_beta   90.00
_cell.angle_gamma   90.00
#
_symmetry.space_group_name_H-M   'P 1'
#
loop_
_entity.id
_entity.type
_entity.pdbx_description
1 polymer ?
#
loop_
_entity_poly.entity_id
_entity_poly.type
_entity_poly.pdbx_seq_one_letter_code
_entity_poly.pdbx_strand_id
1 'polypeptide(L)'
;VKAEQSVALVGSSGCGKSTLVGLLLRYYNQGRGELTIDGIPLDSMNIRWLRQMIGVVSQEPILFATTVEENIRLGNEKMTNEDMKRVCQIANAHNFIEGLPKGYKTRIGEGGVQLSGGQKQRIAIARALVKDPKILLLDEATTALDTKSEKVLQHALEKASIGRTTLTIAHRLSTIRNADNIIVLEHGKVVEKEIIKGEGEEIVNLIRSKSLDQISQSVSTISSTHQYAEDPKQETNEAEAKTESNLWTILRFARGEWFLLLFALLFALLKGLMFPTFSIIYGAMFQSLAKPTAEQRLQGAFMNAICFIIFGVICGFVTFLASYLFAVAGESLTKRLRIAVFANIVNQDGEYFDSLDHSSGNLITKLATDVPNIRAAIDNRLADVLQAIISVLVGIAVAFYYGPKMAPIGILTTVALTLCQIIIAQYLKKRSEKDEMLIREPFRLAAEALKHHKTVQYLLRERHFCDQFNQQMQKSHNTNFHRGIAEAFAFALHSCFASFNFAAAYRYGLWLIEIGSSTPFQIFQAIETLNVASMSVLAIGTYFPEYIRARLCASLISKMLAEKPKISSMSEDRSEEVILI
;
A
#
# COMPACT_ATOMS: atom_id res chain seq x y z
N VAL A 1 18.24 -30.50 -32.14
CA VAL A 1 18.93 -31.29 -31.09
C VAL A 1 18.43 -32.73 -31.20
N LYS A 2 19.28 -33.76 -31.12
CA LYS A 2 18.81 -35.17 -31.19
C LYS A 2 18.24 -35.61 -29.83
N ALA A 3 17.40 -36.64 -29.82
CA ALA A 3 16.83 -37.19 -28.59
C ALA A 3 17.93 -37.68 -27.63
N GLU A 4 17.73 -37.45 -26.33
CA GLU A 4 18.65 -37.81 -25.24
C GLU A 4 20.05 -37.21 -25.34
N GLN A 5 20.23 -36.21 -26.20
CA GLN A 5 21.49 -35.51 -26.37
C GLN A 5 21.56 -34.28 -25.46
N SER A 6 22.74 -34.03 -24.89
CA SER A 6 23.08 -32.79 -24.18
C SER A 6 23.77 -31.80 -25.12
N VAL A 7 23.22 -30.60 -25.25
CA VAL A 7 23.76 -29.55 -26.12
C VAL A 7 24.04 -28.29 -25.31
N ALA A 8 25.25 -27.77 -25.42
CA ALA A 8 25.63 -26.49 -24.83
C ALA A 8 25.43 -25.36 -25.85
N LEU A 9 24.80 -24.28 -25.42
CA LEU A 9 24.60 -23.05 -26.17
C LEU A 9 25.50 -21.96 -25.58
N VAL A 10 26.43 -21.47 -26.39
CA VAL A 10 27.45 -20.49 -25.99
C VAL A 10 27.35 -19.25 -26.87
N GLY A 11 27.61 -18.07 -26.32
CA GLY A 11 27.61 -16.82 -27.07
C GLY A 11 27.67 -15.61 -26.17
N SER A 12 27.92 -14.43 -26.75
CA SER A 12 27.97 -13.16 -26.02
C SER A 12 26.65 -12.81 -25.32
N SER A 13 26.70 -11.84 -24.40
CA SER A 13 25.45 -11.31 -23.81
C SER A 13 24.59 -10.69 -24.91
N GLY A 14 23.28 -10.89 -24.84
CA GLY A 14 22.33 -10.35 -25.84
C GLY A 14 22.26 -11.11 -27.17
N CYS A 15 22.99 -12.22 -27.37
CA CYS A 15 22.94 -12.97 -28.63
C CYS A 15 21.67 -13.83 -28.85
N GLY A 16 20.73 -13.82 -27.90
CA GLY A 16 19.41 -14.48 -28.02
C GLY A 16 19.26 -15.83 -27.30
N LYS A 17 20.20 -16.24 -26.44
CA LYS A 17 20.19 -17.52 -25.71
C LYS A 17 18.91 -17.72 -24.89
N SER A 18 18.60 -16.80 -23.97
CA SER A 18 17.38 -16.90 -23.14
C SER A 18 16.10 -16.66 -23.95
N THR A 19 16.18 -15.95 -25.08
CA THR A 19 15.06 -15.80 -26.02
C THR A 19 14.64 -17.15 -26.60
N LEU A 20 15.61 -18.03 -26.92
CA LEU A 20 15.32 -19.39 -27.38
C LEU A 20 14.58 -20.23 -26.33
N VAL A 21 14.97 -20.12 -25.06
CA VAL A 21 14.24 -20.75 -23.95
C VAL A 21 12.80 -20.23 -23.88
N GLY A 22 12.61 -18.92 -24.02
CA GLY A 22 11.29 -18.31 -24.05
C GLY A 22 10.41 -18.76 -25.22
N LEU A 23 10.99 -18.98 -26.39
CA LEU A 23 10.30 -19.53 -27.57
C LEU A 23 9.93 -21.00 -27.38
N LEU A 24 10.84 -21.82 -26.82
CA LEU A 24 10.56 -23.24 -26.53
C LEU A 24 9.44 -23.43 -25.50
N LEU A 25 9.34 -22.53 -24.53
CA LEU A 25 8.24 -22.49 -23.55
C LEU A 25 6.97 -21.83 -24.07
N ARG A 26 7.01 -21.33 -25.31
CA ARG A 26 5.93 -20.60 -25.98
C ARG A 26 5.41 -19.45 -25.10
N TYR A 27 6.33 -18.68 -24.52
CA TYR A 27 6.01 -17.35 -23.97
C TYR A 27 5.78 -16.34 -25.08
N TYR A 28 6.45 -16.56 -26.21
CA TYR A 28 6.32 -15.76 -27.42
C TYR A 28 6.15 -16.71 -28.61
N ASN A 29 5.52 -16.22 -29.68
CA ASN A 29 5.51 -16.91 -30.97
C ASN A 29 6.66 -16.37 -31.83
N GLN A 30 7.26 -17.22 -32.66
CA GLN A 30 8.27 -16.81 -33.63
C GLN A 30 7.64 -15.93 -34.74
N GLY A 31 8.37 -14.92 -35.20
CA GLY A 31 7.89 -14.04 -36.28
C GLY A 31 8.02 -14.66 -37.68
N ARG A 32 9.04 -15.50 -37.90
CA ARG A 32 9.30 -16.24 -39.14
C ARG A 32 9.96 -17.58 -38.82
N GLY A 33 9.83 -18.55 -39.72
CA GLY A 33 10.36 -19.90 -39.56
C GLY A 33 9.47 -20.79 -38.68
N GLU A 34 9.95 -22.00 -38.42
CA GLU A 34 9.20 -23.03 -37.73
C GLU A 34 10.03 -23.65 -36.60
N LEU A 35 9.40 -23.86 -35.45
CA LEU A 35 9.98 -24.59 -34.33
C LEU A 35 9.19 -25.89 -34.17
N THR A 36 9.88 -27.02 -34.20
CA THR A 36 9.25 -28.35 -34.09
C THR A 36 9.86 -29.15 -32.95
N ILE A 37 9.04 -29.89 -32.22
CA ILE A 37 9.46 -30.98 -31.33
C ILE A 37 8.96 -32.29 -31.95
N ASP A 38 9.86 -33.24 -32.20
CA ASP A 38 9.57 -34.51 -32.88
C ASP A 38 8.85 -34.34 -34.23
N GLY A 39 9.20 -33.28 -34.97
CA GLY A 39 8.60 -32.95 -36.27
C GLY A 39 7.21 -32.30 -36.19
N ILE A 40 6.67 -32.10 -34.98
CA ILE A 40 5.37 -31.44 -34.77
C ILE A 40 5.61 -29.95 -34.46
N PRO A 41 4.93 -29.03 -35.18
CA PRO A 41 5.02 -27.59 -34.93
C PRO A 41 4.60 -27.21 -33.50
N LEU A 42 5.38 -26.37 -32.80
CA LEU A 42 5.11 -25.93 -31.42
C LEU A 42 3.76 -25.18 -31.28
N ASP A 43 3.35 -24.47 -32.32
CA ASP A 43 2.11 -23.70 -32.37
C ASP A 43 0.86 -24.59 -32.39
N SER A 44 0.97 -25.79 -32.98
CA SER A 44 -0.06 -26.82 -33.00
C SER A 44 -0.21 -27.60 -31.68
N MET A 45 0.79 -27.55 -30.80
CA MET A 45 0.79 -28.31 -29.54
C MET A 45 -0.07 -27.66 -28.44
N ASN A 46 -0.67 -28.49 -27.58
CA ASN A 46 -1.32 -28.01 -26.36
C ASN A 46 -0.26 -27.44 -25.40
N ILE A 47 -0.43 -26.19 -24.99
CA ILE A 47 0.57 -25.47 -24.18
C ILE A 47 0.81 -26.10 -22.80
N ARG A 48 -0.22 -26.73 -22.19
CA ARG A 48 -0.06 -27.43 -20.91
C ARG A 48 0.78 -28.68 -21.09
N TRP A 49 0.50 -29.46 -22.13
CA TRP A 49 1.30 -30.65 -22.44
C TRP A 49 2.75 -30.27 -22.73
N LEU A 50 2.99 -29.27 -23.58
CA LEU A 50 4.33 -28.77 -23.91
C LEU A 50 5.14 -28.39 -22.65
N ARG A 51 4.58 -27.56 -21.78
CA ARG A 51 5.25 -27.09 -20.55
C ARG A 51 5.33 -28.14 -19.45
N GLN A 52 4.57 -29.23 -19.56
CA GLN A 52 4.68 -30.39 -18.67
C GLN A 52 5.85 -31.30 -19.09
N MET A 53 6.09 -31.44 -20.40
CA MET A 53 7.19 -32.23 -20.96
C MET A 53 8.56 -31.55 -20.84
N ILE A 54 8.58 -30.23 -20.60
CA ILE A 54 9.78 -29.42 -20.44
C ILE A 54 10.03 -29.13 -18.95
N GLY A 55 11.25 -29.36 -18.50
CA GLY A 55 11.78 -28.92 -17.22
C GLY A 55 12.70 -27.72 -17.42
N VAL A 56 12.60 -26.68 -16.59
CA VAL A 56 13.41 -25.46 -16.68
C VAL A 56 14.09 -25.19 -15.36
N VAL A 57 15.39 -24.93 -15.42
CA VAL A 57 16.19 -24.41 -14.31
C VAL A 57 16.78 -23.07 -14.75
N SER A 58 16.22 -22.00 -14.21
CA SER A 58 16.61 -20.62 -14.52
C SER A 58 17.86 -20.18 -13.75
N GLN A 59 18.50 -19.11 -14.24
CA GLN A 59 19.66 -18.48 -13.63
C GLN A 59 19.38 -18.08 -12.18
N GLU A 60 18.28 -17.35 -11.96
CA GLU A 60 17.77 -16.99 -10.64
C GLU A 60 16.61 -17.91 -10.24
N PRO A 61 16.81 -18.83 -9.29
CA PRO A 61 15.77 -19.74 -8.84
C PRO A 61 14.73 -19.02 -7.98
N ILE A 62 13.54 -18.84 -8.53
CA ILE A 62 12.38 -18.28 -7.82
C ILE A 62 11.73 -19.36 -6.94
N LEU A 63 11.63 -19.11 -5.64
CA LEU A 63 10.87 -19.93 -4.70
C LEU A 63 9.76 -19.08 -4.08
N PHE A 64 8.59 -19.68 -3.89
CA PHE A 64 7.42 -19.02 -3.30
C PHE A 64 7.50 -19.03 -1.78
N ALA A 65 6.87 -18.06 -1.11
CA ALA A 65 6.86 -17.87 0.34
C ALA A 65 5.98 -18.90 1.08
N THR A 66 6.28 -20.18 0.89
CA THR A 66 5.56 -21.34 1.39
C THR A 66 6.54 -22.39 1.95
N THR A 67 6.09 -23.60 2.23
CA THR A 67 7.01 -24.67 2.68
C THR A 67 7.90 -25.18 1.54
N VAL A 68 9.03 -25.81 1.90
CA VAL A 68 9.90 -26.49 0.92
C VAL A 68 9.12 -27.56 0.14
N GLU A 69 8.31 -28.34 0.85
CA GLU A 69 7.41 -29.34 0.26
C GLU A 69 6.45 -28.73 -0.77
N GLU A 70 5.72 -27.68 -0.40
CA GLU A 70 4.78 -27.01 -1.31
C GLU A 70 5.49 -26.47 -2.54
N ASN A 71 6.66 -25.84 -2.37
CA ASN A 71 7.46 -25.36 -3.49
C ASN A 71 7.80 -26.47 -4.49
N ILE A 72 8.20 -27.65 -4.00
CA ILE A 72 8.53 -28.79 -4.86
C ILE A 72 7.26 -29.34 -5.53
N ARG A 73 6.17 -29.47 -4.77
CA ARG A 73 4.86 -29.95 -5.27
C ARG A 73 4.20 -29.02 -6.29
N LEU A 74 4.59 -27.74 -6.38
CA LEU A 74 4.16 -26.89 -7.50
C LEU A 74 4.55 -27.47 -8.87
N GLY A 75 5.60 -28.30 -8.93
CA GLY A 75 5.94 -29.08 -10.14
C GLY A 75 4.91 -30.17 -10.45
N ASN A 76 4.44 -30.90 -9.44
CA ASN A 76 3.43 -31.96 -9.54
C ASN A 76 2.74 -32.18 -8.18
N GLU A 77 1.51 -31.68 -8.03
CA GLU A 77 0.73 -31.78 -6.78
C GLU A 77 0.42 -33.23 -6.37
N LYS A 78 0.29 -34.14 -7.35
CA LYS A 78 -0.09 -35.54 -7.12
C LYS A 78 1.10 -36.41 -6.72
N MET A 79 2.30 -35.84 -6.63
CA MET A 79 3.50 -36.58 -6.28
C MET A 79 3.46 -37.09 -4.84
N THR A 80 3.90 -38.34 -4.65
CA THR A 80 4.00 -38.95 -3.32
C THR A 80 5.18 -38.38 -2.53
N ASN A 81 5.16 -38.50 -1.20
CA ASN A 81 6.28 -38.07 -0.36
C ASN A 81 7.57 -38.85 -0.64
N GLU A 82 7.46 -40.12 -1.02
CA GLU A 82 8.62 -40.95 -1.36
C GLU A 82 9.27 -40.50 -2.67
N ASP A 83 8.46 -40.25 -3.70
CA ASP A 83 8.94 -39.73 -4.98
C ASP A 83 9.57 -38.34 -4.82
N MET A 84 8.97 -37.48 -3.98
CA MET A 84 9.54 -36.18 -3.65
C MET A 84 10.93 -36.30 -3.06
N LYS A 85 11.11 -37.19 -2.07
CA LYS A 85 12.41 -37.44 -1.44
C LYS A 85 13.41 -37.99 -2.45
N ARG A 86 13.01 -38.92 -3.32
CA ARG A 86 13.86 -39.47 -4.39
C ARG A 86 14.35 -38.38 -5.34
N VAL A 87 13.45 -37.51 -5.81
CA VAL A 87 13.82 -36.38 -6.68
C VAL A 87 14.72 -35.39 -5.95
N CYS A 88 14.48 -35.13 -4.67
CA CYS A 88 15.36 -34.30 -3.85
C CYS A 88 16.75 -34.93 -3.63
N GLN A 89 16.87 -36.25 -3.60
CA GLN A 89 18.17 -36.93 -3.55
C GLN A 89 18.92 -36.78 -4.87
N ILE A 90 18.24 -36.91 -6.01
CA ILE A 90 18.82 -36.66 -7.34
C ILE A 90 19.34 -35.22 -7.43
N ALA A 91 18.57 -34.26 -6.93
CA ALA A 91 18.94 -32.84 -6.90
C ALA A 91 19.97 -32.47 -5.82
N ASN A 92 20.52 -33.45 -5.06
CA ASN A 92 21.38 -33.24 -3.89
C ASN A 92 20.78 -32.27 -2.84
N ALA A 93 19.45 -32.22 -2.76
CA ALA A 93 18.71 -31.33 -1.87
C ALA A 93 18.29 -31.99 -0.55
N HIS A 94 18.10 -33.30 -0.55
CA HIS A 94 17.52 -34.05 0.58
C HIS A 94 18.24 -33.81 1.91
N ASN A 95 19.57 -34.00 1.97
CA ASN A 95 20.34 -33.93 3.22
C ASN A 95 20.27 -32.54 3.88
N PHE A 96 20.31 -31.46 3.09
CA PHE A 96 20.24 -30.12 3.66
C PHE A 96 18.81 -29.76 4.06
N ILE A 97 17.80 -30.26 3.33
CA ILE A 97 16.39 -30.06 3.69
C ILE A 97 16.10 -30.74 5.03
N GLU A 98 16.60 -31.95 5.27
CA GLU A 98 16.44 -32.65 6.56
C GLU A 98 17.15 -31.94 7.71
N GLY A 99 18.24 -31.20 7.43
CA GLY A 99 18.90 -30.34 8.40
C GLY A 99 18.15 -29.05 8.75
N LEU A 100 17.05 -28.72 8.07
CA LEU A 100 16.22 -27.57 8.41
C LEU A 100 15.35 -27.84 9.66
N PRO A 101 14.97 -26.81 10.43
CA PRO A 101 14.25 -26.99 11.71
C PRO A 101 12.98 -27.84 11.65
N LYS A 102 12.28 -27.85 10.51
CA LYS A 102 11.05 -28.64 10.28
C LYS A 102 11.16 -29.54 9.04
N GLY A 103 12.37 -29.84 8.58
CA GLY A 103 12.59 -30.62 7.36
C GLY A 103 11.88 -30.00 6.14
N TYR A 104 11.15 -30.84 5.39
CA TYR A 104 10.32 -30.44 4.25
C TYR A 104 9.19 -29.45 4.59
N LYS A 105 8.72 -29.43 5.84
CA LYS A 105 7.66 -28.50 6.30
C LYS A 105 8.22 -27.13 6.72
N THR A 106 9.50 -26.89 6.52
CA THR A 106 10.12 -25.59 6.82
C THR A 106 9.58 -24.54 5.85
N ARG A 107 9.08 -23.41 6.38
CA ARG A 107 8.69 -22.25 5.58
C ARG A 107 9.93 -21.49 5.10
N ILE A 108 9.97 -21.18 3.83
CA ILE A 108 11.06 -20.48 3.15
C ILE A 108 10.51 -19.23 2.44
N GLY A 109 11.39 -18.29 2.10
CA GLY A 109 10.99 -17.01 1.49
C GLY A 109 10.77 -15.91 2.52
N GLU A 110 9.96 -14.90 2.18
CA GLU A 110 9.70 -13.75 3.05
C GLU A 110 9.01 -14.17 4.36
N GLY A 111 9.59 -13.79 5.51
CA GLY A 111 9.14 -14.22 6.84
C GLY A 111 9.49 -15.68 7.22
N GLY A 112 10.26 -16.38 6.39
CA GLY A 112 10.72 -17.76 6.62
C GLY A 112 12.24 -17.90 6.71
N VAL A 113 12.73 -19.14 6.66
CA VAL A 113 14.18 -19.41 6.61
C VAL A 113 14.74 -18.93 5.28
N GLN A 114 15.80 -18.12 5.33
CA GLN A 114 16.54 -17.73 4.14
C GLN A 114 17.49 -18.85 3.71
N LEU A 115 17.42 -19.22 2.44
CA LEU A 115 18.27 -20.23 1.83
C LEU A 115 19.40 -19.58 1.05
N SER A 116 20.57 -20.22 1.02
CA SER A 116 21.67 -19.81 0.14
C SER A 116 21.28 -19.96 -1.34
N GLY A 117 21.94 -19.23 -2.24
CA GLY A 117 21.71 -19.35 -3.68
C GLY A 117 21.77 -20.80 -4.16
N GLY A 118 22.77 -21.55 -3.71
CA GLY A 118 22.95 -22.97 -4.10
C GLY A 118 21.85 -23.89 -3.57
N GLN A 119 21.35 -23.63 -2.36
CA GLN A 119 20.20 -24.35 -1.82
C GLN A 119 18.93 -24.06 -2.62
N LYS A 120 18.69 -22.78 -2.98
CA LYS A 120 17.54 -22.38 -3.81
C LYS A 120 17.59 -23.07 -5.18
N GLN A 121 18.77 -23.11 -5.81
CA GLN A 121 18.95 -23.76 -7.10
C GLN A 121 18.63 -25.26 -7.03
N ARG A 122 19.08 -25.97 -5.99
CA ARG A 122 18.80 -27.40 -5.82
C ARG A 122 17.32 -27.69 -5.61
N ILE A 123 16.59 -26.83 -4.91
CA ILE A 123 15.12 -26.94 -4.81
C ILE A 123 14.47 -26.69 -6.16
N ALA A 124 14.94 -25.71 -6.94
CA ALA A 124 14.44 -25.46 -8.28
C ALA A 124 14.68 -26.65 -9.24
N ILE A 125 15.85 -27.30 -9.15
CA ILE A 125 16.15 -28.55 -9.88
C ILE A 125 15.18 -29.64 -9.48
N ALA A 126 14.98 -29.87 -8.17
CA ALA A 126 14.02 -30.85 -7.69
C ALA A 126 12.63 -30.55 -8.26
N ARG A 127 12.15 -29.31 -8.15
CA ARG A 127 10.86 -28.86 -8.70
C ARG A 127 10.72 -29.09 -10.21
N ALA A 128 11.79 -28.92 -10.98
CA ALA A 128 11.78 -29.22 -12.42
C ALA A 128 11.71 -30.73 -12.70
N LEU A 129 12.45 -31.54 -11.93
CA LEU A 129 12.50 -32.99 -12.08
C LEU A 129 11.23 -33.72 -11.63
N VAL A 130 10.46 -33.12 -10.72
CA VAL A 130 9.18 -33.64 -10.25
C VAL A 130 8.13 -33.80 -11.37
N LYS A 131 8.30 -33.05 -12.48
CA LYS A 131 7.47 -33.21 -13.68
C LYS A 131 7.81 -34.45 -14.51
N ASP A 132 8.94 -35.11 -14.22
CA ASP A 132 9.61 -36.09 -15.10
C ASP A 132 9.71 -35.62 -16.56
N PRO A 133 10.40 -34.49 -16.82
CA PRO A 133 10.45 -33.90 -18.14
C PRO A 133 11.26 -34.74 -19.11
N LYS A 134 10.89 -34.71 -20.41
CA LYS A 134 11.69 -35.31 -21.50
C LYS A 134 12.73 -34.34 -22.07
N ILE A 135 12.45 -33.04 -21.94
CA ILE A 135 13.36 -31.97 -22.36
C ILE A 135 13.75 -31.16 -21.12
N LEU A 136 15.05 -31.00 -20.87
CA LEU A 136 15.58 -30.20 -19.77
C LEU A 136 16.27 -28.95 -20.32
N LEU A 137 15.84 -27.77 -19.87
CA LEU A 137 16.41 -26.48 -20.23
C LEU A 137 17.16 -25.93 -19.00
N LEU A 138 18.47 -25.72 -19.14
CA LEU A 138 19.33 -25.18 -18.10
C LEU A 138 19.81 -23.81 -18.53
N ASP A 139 19.26 -22.74 -17.96
CA ASP A 139 19.61 -21.36 -18.30
C ASP A 139 20.57 -20.80 -17.26
N GLU A 140 21.88 -20.82 -17.54
CA GLU A 140 22.93 -20.27 -16.67
C GLU A 140 22.87 -20.71 -15.20
N ALA A 141 22.47 -21.96 -14.94
CA ALA A 141 22.16 -22.44 -13.59
C ALA A 141 23.33 -22.42 -12.57
N THR A 142 24.57 -22.11 -12.99
CA THR A 142 25.77 -22.10 -12.13
C THR A 142 26.41 -20.71 -11.95
N THR A 143 25.89 -19.64 -12.55
CA THR A 143 26.61 -18.36 -12.64
C THR A 143 26.69 -17.59 -11.32
N ALA A 144 25.68 -17.71 -10.44
CA ALA A 144 25.55 -16.93 -9.20
C ALA A 144 26.00 -17.67 -7.91
N LEU A 145 26.95 -18.62 -8.01
CA LEU A 145 27.30 -19.53 -6.90
C LEU A 145 28.78 -19.52 -6.53
N ASP A 146 29.04 -19.78 -5.24
CA ASP A 146 30.37 -20.07 -4.71
C ASP A 146 30.91 -21.41 -5.23
N THR A 147 32.24 -21.54 -5.28
CA THR A 147 32.93 -22.69 -5.88
C THR A 147 32.58 -24.04 -5.24
N LYS A 148 32.26 -24.07 -3.93
CA LYS A 148 31.91 -25.32 -3.23
C LYS A 148 30.47 -25.73 -3.56
N SER A 149 29.53 -24.78 -3.53
CA SER A 149 28.14 -25.01 -3.93
C SER A 149 28.01 -25.39 -5.40
N GLU A 150 28.85 -24.82 -6.26
CA GLU A 150 28.86 -25.10 -7.71
C GLU A 150 29.15 -26.56 -8.02
N LYS A 151 30.19 -27.17 -7.41
CA LYS A 151 30.53 -28.59 -7.65
C LYS A 151 29.37 -29.53 -7.29
N VAL A 152 28.70 -29.26 -6.17
CA VAL A 152 27.55 -30.06 -5.72
C VAL A 152 26.37 -29.89 -6.67
N LEU A 153 26.17 -28.68 -7.18
CA LEU A 153 25.11 -28.38 -8.13
C LEU A 153 25.38 -29.01 -9.50
N GLN A 154 26.61 -28.94 -10.00
CA GLN A 154 27.00 -29.54 -11.27
C GLN A 154 26.72 -31.04 -11.27
N HIS A 155 27.06 -31.74 -10.19
CA HIS A 155 26.72 -33.16 -10.02
C HIS A 155 25.21 -33.42 -10.03
N ALA A 156 24.41 -32.51 -9.45
CA ALA A 156 22.95 -32.62 -9.49
C ALA A 156 22.39 -32.40 -10.90
N LEU A 157 22.95 -31.45 -11.66
CA LEU A 157 22.56 -31.18 -13.06
C LEU A 157 22.93 -32.33 -14.00
N GLU A 158 24.11 -32.94 -13.81
CA GLU A 158 24.52 -34.14 -14.55
C GLU A 158 23.55 -35.28 -14.32
N LYS A 159 23.25 -35.60 -13.05
CA LYS A 159 22.24 -36.62 -12.71
C LYS A 159 20.85 -36.29 -13.25
N ALA A 160 20.46 -35.02 -13.24
CA ALA A 160 19.18 -34.57 -13.78
C ALA A 160 19.07 -34.76 -15.30
N SER A 161 20.19 -34.63 -16.02
CA SER A 161 20.24 -34.67 -17.49
C SER A 161 20.22 -36.09 -18.07
N ILE A 162 20.54 -37.12 -17.29
CA ILE A 162 20.56 -38.52 -17.74
C ILE A 162 19.18 -38.93 -18.27
N GLY A 163 19.14 -39.46 -19.49
CA GLY A 163 17.92 -39.95 -20.15
C GLY A 163 16.98 -38.83 -20.63
N ARG A 164 17.49 -37.60 -20.80
CA ARG A 164 16.69 -36.43 -21.22
C ARG A 164 17.43 -35.63 -22.30
N THR A 165 16.67 -35.11 -23.25
CA THR A 165 17.19 -34.14 -24.21
C THR A 165 17.48 -32.83 -23.48
N THR A 166 18.74 -32.42 -23.38
CA THR A 166 19.15 -31.31 -22.52
C THR A 166 19.73 -30.17 -23.34
N LEU A 167 19.22 -28.96 -23.14
CA LEU A 167 19.76 -27.72 -23.70
C LEU A 167 20.30 -26.86 -22.56
N THR A 168 21.61 -26.64 -22.54
CA THR A 168 22.31 -25.90 -21.49
C THR A 168 22.86 -24.60 -22.05
N ILE A 169 22.38 -23.46 -21.55
CA ILE A 169 23.00 -22.16 -21.79
C ILE A 169 24.18 -22.04 -20.81
N ALA A 170 25.38 -22.06 -21.36
CA ALA A 170 26.59 -22.17 -20.56
C ALA A 170 27.43 -20.89 -20.64
N HIS A 171 27.86 -20.41 -19.46
CA HIS A 171 28.83 -19.32 -19.30
C HIS A 171 30.14 -19.79 -18.64
N ARG A 172 30.22 -21.06 -18.21
CA ARG A 172 31.39 -21.66 -17.55
C ARG A 172 31.88 -22.86 -18.35
N LEU A 173 33.21 -22.99 -18.47
CA LEU A 173 33.87 -24.07 -19.23
C LEU A 173 33.52 -25.46 -18.69
N SER A 174 33.31 -25.57 -17.38
CA SER A 174 32.93 -26.81 -16.69
C SER A 174 31.61 -27.39 -17.17
N THR A 175 30.61 -26.55 -17.49
CA THR A 175 29.32 -26.99 -18.00
C THR A 175 29.33 -27.25 -19.52
N ILE A 176 30.25 -26.63 -20.25
CA ILE A 176 30.43 -26.82 -21.69
C ILE A 176 31.09 -28.19 -21.98
N ARG A 177 32.11 -28.56 -21.20
CA ARG A 177 32.92 -29.77 -21.43
C ARG A 177 32.13 -31.09 -21.43
N ASN A 178 30.99 -31.11 -20.74
CA ASN A 178 30.17 -32.31 -20.57
C ASN A 178 29.01 -32.39 -21.58
N ALA A 179 28.89 -31.44 -22.51
CA ALA A 179 27.90 -31.49 -23.57
C ALA A 179 28.37 -32.37 -24.75
N ASP A 180 27.42 -33.02 -25.43
CA ASP A 180 27.71 -33.84 -26.61
C ASP A 180 27.99 -32.96 -27.84
N ASN A 181 27.31 -31.82 -27.95
CA ASN A 181 27.52 -30.82 -28.99
C ASN A 181 27.56 -29.41 -28.39
N ILE A 182 28.33 -28.52 -29.02
CA ILE A 182 28.39 -27.10 -28.67
C ILE A 182 27.85 -26.29 -29.86
N ILE A 183 26.94 -25.36 -29.59
CA ILE A 183 26.39 -24.43 -30.57
C ILE A 183 26.80 -23.01 -30.16
N VAL A 184 27.49 -22.33 -31.06
CA VAL A 184 27.91 -20.94 -30.86
C VAL A 184 26.95 -19.98 -31.56
N LEU A 185 26.38 -19.06 -30.78
CA LEU A 185 25.50 -17.99 -31.23
C LEU A 185 26.23 -16.64 -31.26
N GLU A 186 26.21 -15.99 -32.41
CA GLU A 186 26.70 -14.62 -32.59
C GLU A 186 25.64 -13.80 -33.32
N HIS A 187 25.26 -12.64 -32.76
CA HIS A 187 24.24 -11.74 -33.31
C HIS A 187 22.93 -12.44 -33.76
N GLY A 188 22.46 -13.43 -32.99
CA GLY A 188 21.23 -14.17 -33.29
C GLY A 188 21.35 -15.22 -34.40
N LYS A 189 22.56 -15.51 -34.89
CA LYS A 189 22.83 -16.55 -35.88
C LYS A 189 23.72 -17.63 -35.27
N VAL A 190 23.49 -18.88 -35.68
CA VAL A 190 24.41 -19.98 -35.37
C VAL A 190 25.60 -19.87 -36.29
N VAL A 191 26.77 -19.58 -35.73
CA VAL A 191 28.02 -19.41 -36.48
C VAL A 191 28.78 -20.72 -36.55
N GLU A 192 28.68 -21.54 -35.50
CA GLU A 192 29.47 -22.77 -35.39
C GLU A 192 28.70 -23.87 -34.67
N LYS A 193 28.90 -25.10 -35.15
CA LYS A 193 28.31 -26.32 -34.59
C LYS A 193 29.37 -27.40 -34.59
N GLU A 194 30.20 -27.41 -33.57
CA GLU A 194 31.24 -28.42 -33.41
C GLU A 194 30.71 -29.70 -32.77
N ILE A 195 31.22 -30.81 -33.28
CA ILE A 195 31.22 -32.12 -32.62
C ILE A 195 32.68 -32.38 -32.28
N ILE A 196 32.95 -32.76 -31.02
CA ILE A 196 34.09 -33.56 -30.51
C ILE A 196 34.82 -32.90 -29.33
N LYS A 197 34.90 -33.69 -28.25
CA LYS A 197 35.79 -33.56 -27.10
C LYS A 197 37.25 -33.40 -27.58
N GLY A 198 37.78 -32.18 -27.57
CA GLY A 198 39.21 -31.93 -27.82
C GLY A 198 39.55 -30.50 -28.26
N GLU A 199 38.82 -29.93 -29.23
CA GLU A 199 39.18 -28.67 -29.90
C GLU A 199 38.38 -27.43 -29.40
N GLY A 200 37.23 -27.64 -28.75
CA GLY A 200 36.39 -26.54 -28.25
C GLY A 200 37.00 -25.69 -27.11
N GLU A 201 38.14 -26.06 -26.53
CA GLU A 201 38.83 -25.27 -25.50
C GLU A 201 39.41 -23.97 -26.08
N GLU A 202 39.92 -23.97 -27.32
CA GLU A 202 40.47 -22.77 -27.95
C GLU A 202 39.37 -21.76 -28.31
N ILE A 203 38.25 -22.22 -28.86
CA ILE A 203 37.13 -21.37 -29.29
C ILE A 203 36.41 -20.74 -28.09
N VAL A 204 36.19 -21.51 -27.02
CA VAL A 204 35.61 -20.97 -25.78
C VAL A 204 36.54 -19.97 -25.11
N ASN A 205 37.85 -20.21 -25.10
CA ASN A 205 38.83 -19.23 -24.61
C ASN A 205 38.88 -17.96 -25.50
N LEU A 206 38.69 -18.10 -26.81
CA LEU A 206 38.62 -16.99 -27.76
C LEU A 206 37.34 -16.14 -27.60
N ILE A 207 36.20 -16.77 -27.32
CA ILE A 207 34.93 -16.09 -27.01
C ILE A 207 35.04 -15.39 -25.65
N ARG A 208 35.70 -16.03 -24.67
CA ARG A 208 35.90 -15.45 -23.34
C ARG A 208 36.85 -14.25 -23.36
N SER A 209 37.92 -14.29 -24.15
CA SER A 209 38.83 -13.14 -24.32
C SER A 209 38.15 -11.95 -25.00
N LYS A 210 37.34 -12.18 -26.04
CA LYS A 210 36.51 -11.13 -26.66
C LYS A 210 35.41 -10.57 -25.74
N SER A 211 34.93 -11.36 -24.78
CA SER A 211 33.88 -10.95 -23.83
C SER A 211 34.44 -10.20 -22.61
N LEU A 212 35.67 -10.50 -22.20
CA LEU A 212 36.33 -9.88 -21.04
C LEU A 212 36.60 -8.39 -21.25
N ASP A 213 36.89 -7.96 -22.48
CA ASP A 213 37.09 -6.54 -22.80
C ASP A 213 35.78 -5.71 -22.69
N GLN A 214 34.61 -6.33 -22.83
CA GLN A 214 33.31 -5.64 -22.72
C GLN A 214 32.73 -5.65 -21.28
N ILE A 215 33.24 -6.49 -20.39
CA ILE A 215 32.78 -6.59 -19.00
C ILE A 215 33.34 -5.46 -18.14
N SER A 216 34.50 -4.88 -18.49
CA SER A 216 35.06 -3.73 -17.77
C SER A 216 34.24 -2.43 -17.92
N GLN A 217 33.33 -2.34 -18.90
CA GLN A 217 32.48 -1.15 -19.10
C GLN A 217 31.03 -1.32 -18.63
N SER A 218 30.57 -2.53 -18.29
CA SER A 218 29.15 -2.80 -17.97
C SER A 218 28.87 -3.04 -16.48
N VAL A 219 29.89 -3.03 -15.62
CA VAL A 219 29.74 -3.25 -14.16
C VAL A 219 29.25 -1.99 -13.40
N SER A 220 29.14 -0.83 -14.05
CA SER A 220 28.69 0.41 -13.38
C SER A 220 27.20 0.76 -13.57
N THR A 221 26.38 -0.05 -14.27
CA THR A 221 25.04 0.42 -14.70
C THR A 221 23.85 -0.52 -14.39
N ILE A 222 24.01 -1.52 -13.51
CA ILE A 222 22.92 -2.45 -13.16
C ILE A 222 22.61 -2.43 -11.66
N SER A 223 22.28 -1.24 -11.14
CA SER A 223 21.75 -1.11 -9.77
C SER A 223 20.55 -0.17 -9.64
N SER A 224 19.82 0.11 -10.72
CA SER A 224 18.70 1.04 -10.62
C SER A 224 17.65 0.87 -11.72
N THR A 225 16.89 -0.23 -11.73
CA THR A 225 15.54 -0.17 -12.30
C THR A 225 14.64 -1.33 -11.88
N HIS A 226 13.43 -0.97 -11.45
CA HIS A 226 12.23 -1.81 -11.24
C HIS A 226 12.03 -2.47 -9.87
N GLN A 227 11.83 -1.61 -8.86
CA GLN A 227 10.86 -1.86 -7.79
C GLN A 227 9.81 -0.74 -7.79
N TYR A 228 8.80 -0.89 -8.65
CA TYR A 228 7.49 -0.26 -8.45
C TYR A 228 6.48 -1.38 -8.36
N ALA A 229 6.36 -1.93 -7.16
CA ALA A 229 5.17 -2.64 -6.73
C ALA A 229 4.74 -1.93 -5.46
N GLU A 230 3.52 -1.39 -5.49
CA GLU A 230 2.86 -0.78 -4.33
C GLU A 230 2.92 -1.76 -3.16
N ASP A 231 3.76 -1.44 -2.17
CA ASP A 231 3.88 -2.17 -0.93
C ASP A 231 2.78 -1.63 0.00
N PRO A 232 1.89 -2.46 0.58
CA PRO A 232 0.95 -2.04 1.62
C PRO A 232 1.69 -1.82 2.96
N LYS A 233 2.79 -1.06 2.95
CA LYS A 233 3.66 -0.77 4.09
C LYS A 233 3.33 0.53 4.82
N GLN A 234 2.24 1.22 4.43
CA GLN A 234 1.75 2.37 5.20
C GLN A 234 1.49 2.02 6.67
N GLU A 235 1.15 0.77 7.01
CA GLU A 235 0.95 0.34 8.40
C GLU A 235 2.25 0.01 9.18
N THR A 236 3.34 -0.39 8.53
CA THR A 236 4.61 -0.67 9.25
C THR A 236 5.22 0.60 9.86
N ASN A 237 4.95 1.76 9.26
CA ASN A 237 5.35 3.06 9.81
C ASN A 237 4.49 3.48 11.03
N GLU A 238 3.31 2.89 11.24
CA GLU A 238 2.49 3.16 12.43
C GLU A 238 3.03 2.47 13.68
N ALA A 239 3.74 1.34 13.54
CA ALA A 239 4.33 0.61 14.66
C ALA A 239 5.59 1.27 15.23
N GLU A 240 6.33 2.04 14.41
CA GLU A 240 7.52 2.79 14.85
C GLU A 240 7.19 4.16 15.49
N ALA A 241 5.97 4.66 15.28
CA ALA A 241 5.49 5.90 15.88
C ALA A 241 5.00 5.71 17.33
N LYS A 242 5.83 5.09 18.20
CA LYS A 242 5.56 5.03 19.65
C LYS A 242 5.68 6.39 20.35
N THR A 243 6.15 7.42 19.66
CA THR A 243 6.20 8.79 20.16
C THR A 243 5.17 9.61 19.39
N GLU A 244 3.95 9.64 19.91
CA GLU A 244 2.90 10.50 19.38
C GLU A 244 3.35 11.96 19.50
N SER A 245 3.51 12.67 18.38
CA SER A 245 3.80 14.10 18.43
C SER A 245 2.60 14.85 19.01
N ASN A 246 2.80 15.96 19.72
CA ASN A 246 1.67 16.76 20.22
C ASN A 246 1.28 17.82 19.18
N LEU A 247 0.04 18.33 19.23
CA LEU A 247 -0.41 19.48 18.42
C LEU A 247 0.59 20.66 18.51
N TRP A 248 1.21 20.83 19.67
CA TRP A 248 2.27 21.81 19.91
C TRP A 248 3.47 21.68 18.98
N THR A 249 3.87 20.46 18.61
CA THR A 249 4.97 20.23 17.66
C THR A 249 4.57 20.72 16.26
N ILE A 250 3.32 20.47 15.85
CA ILE A 250 2.79 20.93 14.57
C ILE A 250 2.69 22.46 14.54
N LEU A 251 2.19 23.07 15.62
CA LEU A 251 2.12 24.53 15.76
C LEU A 251 3.50 25.18 15.79
N ARG A 252 4.52 24.48 16.30
CA ARG A 252 5.91 24.94 16.25
C ARG A 252 6.43 25.04 14.81
N PHE A 253 6.09 24.09 13.94
CA PHE A 253 6.42 24.19 12.50
C PHE A 253 5.71 25.36 11.82
N ALA A 254 4.49 25.67 12.25
CA ALA A 254 3.71 26.80 11.74
C ALA A 254 4.07 28.17 12.36
N ARG A 255 5.20 28.28 13.07
CA ARG A 255 5.61 29.52 13.73
C ARG A 255 5.78 30.69 12.75
N GLY A 256 6.21 30.44 11.51
CA GLY A 256 6.36 31.50 10.51
C GLY A 256 5.02 32.10 10.03
N GLU A 257 3.91 31.36 10.17
CA GLU A 257 2.56 31.78 9.76
C GLU A 257 1.68 32.21 10.94
N TRP A 258 2.24 32.43 12.13
CA TRP A 258 1.45 32.65 13.34
C TRP A 258 0.45 33.81 13.22
N PHE A 259 0.80 34.88 12.51
CA PHE A 259 -0.11 36.00 12.23
C PHE A 259 -1.32 35.57 11.40
N LEU A 260 -1.12 34.76 10.34
CA LEU A 260 -2.20 34.26 9.50
C LEU A 260 -3.12 33.33 10.29
N LEU A 261 -2.54 32.45 11.11
CA LEU A 261 -3.31 31.54 11.97
C LEU A 261 -4.10 32.30 13.04
N LEU A 262 -3.57 33.39 13.60
CA LEU A 262 -4.28 34.22 14.57
C LEU A 262 -5.53 34.87 13.96
N PHE A 263 -5.41 35.47 12.77
CA PHE A 263 -6.55 36.03 12.06
C PHE A 263 -7.53 34.94 11.62
N ALA A 264 -7.04 33.80 11.14
CA ALA A 264 -7.86 32.66 10.77
C ALA A 264 -8.69 32.15 11.96
N LEU A 265 -8.07 32.06 13.14
CA LEU A 265 -8.73 31.70 14.38
C LEU A 265 -9.83 32.70 14.72
N LEU A 266 -9.57 34.01 14.64
CA LEU A 266 -10.58 35.04 14.91
C LEU A 266 -11.80 34.91 13.99
N PHE A 267 -11.60 34.69 12.68
CA PHE A 267 -12.70 34.47 11.76
C PHE A 267 -13.41 33.12 11.97
N ALA A 268 -12.70 32.07 12.41
CA ALA A 268 -13.34 30.82 12.83
C ALA A 268 -14.21 31.00 14.08
N LEU A 269 -13.77 31.86 15.03
CA LEU A 269 -14.59 32.20 16.20
C LEU A 269 -15.89 32.88 15.77
N LEU A 270 -15.79 33.87 14.87
CA LEU A 270 -16.95 34.56 14.29
C LEU A 270 -17.85 33.60 13.50
N LYS A 271 -17.26 32.64 12.78
CA LYS A 271 -18.00 31.58 12.08
C LYS A 271 -18.78 30.70 13.05
N GLY A 272 -18.26 30.42 14.23
CA GLY A 272 -18.95 29.71 15.31
C GLY A 272 -20.25 30.36 15.77
N LEU A 273 -20.36 31.69 15.65
CA LEU A 273 -21.55 32.45 16.05
C LEU A 273 -22.69 32.40 15.04
N MET A 274 -22.41 32.00 13.79
CA MET A 274 -23.39 32.01 12.70
C MET A 274 -24.65 31.21 13.06
N PHE A 275 -24.46 29.99 13.55
CA PHE A 275 -25.56 29.07 13.83
C PHE A 275 -26.48 29.53 14.98
N PRO A 276 -25.98 29.97 16.15
CA PRO A 276 -26.80 30.62 17.17
C PRO A 276 -27.49 31.89 16.66
N THR A 277 -26.80 32.75 15.91
CA THR A 277 -27.41 33.97 15.35
C THR A 277 -28.52 33.65 14.37
N PHE A 278 -28.33 32.65 13.50
CA PHE A 278 -29.36 32.15 12.60
C PHE A 278 -30.59 31.68 13.38
N SER A 279 -30.39 30.90 14.45
CA SER A 279 -31.48 30.41 15.29
C SER A 279 -32.29 31.56 15.92
N ILE A 280 -31.64 32.63 16.38
CA ILE A 280 -32.33 33.80 16.96
C ILE A 280 -33.14 34.56 15.89
N ILE A 281 -32.55 34.81 14.71
CA ILE A 281 -33.25 35.49 13.61
C ILE A 281 -34.45 34.64 13.13
N TYR A 282 -34.26 33.32 13.05
CA TYR A 282 -35.31 32.38 12.66
C TYR A 282 -36.45 32.30 13.69
N GLY A 283 -36.13 32.32 14.98
CA GLY A 283 -37.16 32.46 16.01
C GLY A 283 -37.89 33.80 15.94
N ALA A 284 -37.18 34.91 15.75
CA ALA A 284 -37.79 36.23 15.60
C ALA A 284 -38.76 36.29 14.40
N MET A 285 -38.45 35.56 13.32
CA MET A 285 -39.35 35.35 12.20
C MET A 285 -40.65 34.68 12.65
N PHE A 286 -40.58 33.59 13.41
CA PHE A 286 -41.75 32.91 13.96
C PHE A 286 -42.61 33.85 14.83
N GLN A 287 -41.98 34.66 15.69
CA GLN A 287 -42.68 35.64 16.52
C GLN A 287 -43.36 36.74 15.67
N SER A 288 -42.73 37.17 14.57
CA SER A 288 -43.30 38.18 13.67
C SER A 288 -44.54 37.68 12.91
N LEU A 289 -44.53 36.40 12.52
CA LEU A 289 -45.63 35.75 11.80
C LEU A 289 -46.82 35.42 12.71
N ALA A 290 -46.58 35.28 14.01
CA ALA A 290 -47.62 35.03 15.01
C ALA A 290 -48.40 36.31 15.43
N LYS A 291 -48.09 37.49 14.88
CA LYS A 291 -48.81 38.74 15.20
C LYS A 291 -50.24 38.75 14.61
N PRO A 292 -51.23 39.35 15.30
CA PRO A 292 -52.64 39.27 14.89
C PRO A 292 -52.94 40.04 13.59
N THR A 293 -52.39 41.23 13.40
CA THR A 293 -52.72 42.12 12.27
C THR A 293 -51.90 41.79 11.01
N ALA A 294 -52.53 41.76 9.83
CA ALA A 294 -51.86 41.47 8.57
C ALA A 294 -50.74 42.47 8.22
N GLU A 295 -50.97 43.76 8.46
CA GLU A 295 -50.01 44.84 8.22
C GLU A 295 -48.75 44.70 9.09
N GLN A 296 -48.92 44.36 10.38
CA GLN A 296 -47.82 44.11 11.30
C GLN A 296 -47.03 42.84 10.95
N ARG A 297 -47.69 41.81 10.42
CA ARG A 297 -47.04 40.60 9.91
C ARG A 297 -46.18 40.91 8.69
N LEU A 298 -46.70 41.70 7.74
CA LEU A 298 -45.96 42.09 6.53
C LEU A 298 -44.71 42.93 6.87
N GLN A 299 -44.84 43.93 7.73
CA GLN A 299 -43.72 44.77 8.14
C GLN A 299 -42.65 43.97 8.91
N GLY A 300 -43.07 43.06 9.79
CA GLY A 300 -42.15 42.16 10.51
C GLY A 300 -41.42 41.18 9.59
N ALA A 301 -42.14 40.57 8.64
CA ALA A 301 -41.55 39.67 7.64
C ALA A 301 -40.53 40.40 6.76
N PHE A 302 -40.82 41.63 6.33
CA PHE A 302 -39.90 42.45 5.55
C PHE A 302 -38.60 42.77 6.33
N MET A 303 -38.72 43.17 7.60
CA MET A 303 -37.55 43.43 8.44
C MET A 303 -36.71 42.17 8.68
N ASN A 304 -37.35 41.02 8.92
CA ASN A 304 -36.66 39.74 9.05
C ASN A 304 -35.97 39.30 7.75
N ALA A 305 -36.59 39.54 6.59
CA ALA A 305 -35.98 39.26 5.30
C ALA A 305 -34.69 40.07 5.09
N ILE A 306 -34.70 41.37 5.44
CA ILE A 306 -33.49 42.21 5.42
C ILE A 306 -32.42 41.65 6.36
N CYS A 307 -32.79 41.26 7.58
CA CYS A 307 -31.86 40.64 8.53
C CYS A 307 -31.23 39.36 7.97
N PHE A 308 -32.00 38.49 7.31
CA PHE A 308 -31.48 37.28 6.68
C PHE A 308 -30.53 37.58 5.52
N ILE A 309 -30.81 38.59 4.70
CA ILE A 309 -29.93 39.00 3.60
C ILE A 309 -28.59 39.51 4.15
N ILE A 310 -28.63 40.45 5.10
CA ILE A 310 -27.43 41.01 5.73
C ILE A 310 -26.62 39.90 6.41
N PHE A 311 -27.29 39.03 7.17
CA PHE A 311 -26.67 37.88 7.83
C PHE A 311 -26.03 36.93 6.81
N GLY A 312 -26.70 36.63 5.71
CA GLY A 312 -26.17 35.78 4.64
C GLY A 312 -24.91 36.34 3.99
N VAL A 313 -24.86 37.66 3.71
CA VAL A 313 -23.68 38.34 3.16
C VAL A 313 -22.51 38.30 4.15
N ILE A 314 -22.77 38.59 5.43
CA ILE A 314 -21.74 38.53 6.48
C ILE A 314 -21.22 37.09 6.64
N CYS A 315 -22.10 36.09 6.65
CA CYS A 315 -21.73 34.68 6.74
C CYS A 315 -20.89 34.22 5.55
N GLY A 316 -21.26 34.62 4.34
CA GLY A 316 -20.47 34.35 3.14
C GLY A 316 -19.06 34.93 3.24
N PHE A 317 -18.96 36.20 3.65
CA PHE A 317 -17.68 36.89 3.80
C PHE A 317 -16.79 36.27 4.88
N VAL A 318 -17.33 36.02 6.08
CA VAL A 318 -16.59 35.42 7.20
C VAL A 318 -16.15 34.00 6.88
N THR A 319 -17.01 33.19 6.24
CA THR A 319 -16.66 31.83 5.81
C THR A 319 -15.55 31.86 4.78
N PHE A 320 -15.67 32.71 3.76
CA PHE A 320 -14.64 32.87 2.73
C PHE A 320 -13.29 33.25 3.36
N LEU A 321 -13.27 34.26 4.24
CA LEU A 321 -12.04 34.76 4.83
C LEU A 321 -11.40 33.75 5.80
N ALA A 322 -12.20 33.06 6.62
CA ALA A 322 -11.71 31.97 7.47
C ALA A 322 -11.07 30.86 6.62
N SER A 323 -11.79 30.34 5.63
CA SER A 323 -11.31 29.25 4.77
C SER A 323 -10.08 29.66 3.96
N TYR A 324 -10.05 30.88 3.43
CA TYR A 324 -8.91 31.41 2.69
C TYR A 324 -7.66 31.50 3.56
N LEU A 325 -7.76 32.08 4.77
CA LEU A 325 -6.62 32.24 5.66
C LEU A 325 -6.06 30.88 6.14
N PHE A 326 -6.91 29.93 6.51
CA PHE A 326 -6.46 28.56 6.84
C PHE A 326 -5.86 27.84 5.63
N ALA A 327 -6.42 28.02 4.44
CA ALA A 327 -5.87 27.43 3.23
C ALA A 327 -4.46 27.97 2.91
N VAL A 328 -4.27 29.29 2.96
CA VAL A 328 -2.97 29.92 2.72
C VAL A 328 -1.95 29.53 3.79
N ALA A 329 -2.33 29.53 5.07
CA ALA A 329 -1.45 29.11 6.16
C ALA A 329 -1.01 27.65 5.99
N GLY A 330 -1.96 26.76 5.65
CA GLY A 330 -1.68 25.35 5.39
C GLY A 330 -0.74 25.12 4.21
N GLU A 331 -0.97 25.79 3.07
CA GLU A 331 -0.11 25.67 1.88
C GLU A 331 1.29 26.25 2.12
N SER A 332 1.38 27.37 2.84
CA SER A 332 2.67 27.97 3.21
C SER A 332 3.49 27.03 4.10
N LEU A 333 2.85 26.41 5.10
CA LEU A 333 3.48 25.40 5.94
C LEU A 333 3.97 24.20 5.11
N THR A 334 3.12 23.66 4.23
CA THR A 334 3.49 22.53 3.37
C THR A 334 4.70 22.87 2.48
N LYS A 335 4.71 24.06 1.87
CA LYS A 335 5.84 24.53 1.08
C LYS A 335 7.13 24.59 1.93
N ARG A 336 7.07 25.19 3.12
CA ARG A 336 8.25 25.33 4.00
C ARG A 336 8.77 23.97 4.43
N LEU A 337 7.89 23.09 4.92
CA LEU A 337 8.27 21.74 5.35
C LEU A 337 8.86 20.92 4.21
N ARG A 338 8.32 21.01 2.99
CA ARG A 338 8.90 20.32 1.83
C ARG A 338 10.32 20.78 1.55
N ILE A 339 10.57 22.09 1.61
CA ILE A 339 11.91 22.65 1.38
C ILE A 339 12.87 22.21 2.49
N ALA A 340 12.47 22.32 3.77
CA ALA A 340 13.29 21.95 4.91
C ALA A 340 13.64 20.44 4.92
N VAL A 341 12.64 19.58 4.69
CA VAL A 341 12.84 18.13 4.63
C VAL A 341 13.71 17.75 3.44
N PHE A 342 13.48 18.33 2.27
CA PHE A 342 14.30 18.05 1.09
C PHE A 342 15.75 18.51 1.29
N ALA A 343 15.95 19.71 1.84
CA ALA A 343 17.28 20.22 2.16
C ALA A 343 18.00 19.32 3.18
N ASN A 344 17.30 18.82 4.20
CA ASN A 344 17.90 17.89 5.16
C ASN A 344 18.23 16.53 4.52
N ILE A 345 17.36 15.97 3.67
CA ILE A 345 17.63 14.72 2.95
C ILE A 345 18.91 14.84 2.12
N VAL A 346 19.08 15.93 1.37
CA VAL A 346 20.28 16.14 0.53
C VAL A 346 21.55 16.33 1.37
N ASN A 347 21.41 16.79 2.62
CA ASN A 347 22.55 16.92 3.54
C ASN A 347 22.96 15.60 4.23
N GLN A 348 22.19 14.52 4.07
CA GLN A 348 22.51 13.23 4.70
C GLN A 348 23.71 12.53 4.05
N ASP A 349 24.37 11.67 4.82
CA ASP A 349 25.50 10.86 4.36
C ASP A 349 25.05 9.57 3.63
N GLY A 350 25.99 8.82 3.06
CA GLY A 350 25.69 7.58 2.33
C GLY A 350 25.02 6.51 3.19
N GLU A 351 25.36 6.43 4.49
CA GLU A 351 24.78 5.47 5.43
C GLU A 351 23.26 5.66 5.58
N TYR A 352 22.81 6.92 5.56
CA TYR A 352 21.38 7.24 5.56
C TYR A 352 20.64 6.54 4.41
N PHE A 353 21.17 6.65 3.19
CA PHE A 353 20.56 6.11 1.96
C PHE A 353 20.74 4.59 1.79
N ASP A 354 21.67 3.97 2.50
CA ASP A 354 21.88 2.51 2.48
C ASP A 354 20.77 1.75 3.23
N SER A 355 19.99 2.44 4.07
CA SER A 355 18.84 1.85 4.76
C SER A 355 17.63 1.66 3.82
N LEU A 356 16.94 0.52 3.94
CA LEU A 356 15.74 0.21 3.14
C LEU A 356 14.61 1.24 3.36
N ASP A 357 14.54 1.85 4.55
CA ASP A 357 13.53 2.84 4.92
C ASP A 357 13.76 4.20 4.25
N HIS A 358 15.01 4.51 3.89
CA HIS A 358 15.41 5.72 3.17
C HIS A 358 15.72 5.46 1.69
N SER A 359 15.14 4.40 1.11
CA SER A 359 15.15 4.23 -0.33
C SER A 359 14.56 5.46 -1.05
N SER A 360 15.04 5.74 -2.26
CA SER A 360 14.61 6.91 -3.03
C SER A 360 13.09 6.97 -3.24
N GLY A 361 12.45 5.81 -3.48
CA GLY A 361 10.98 5.72 -3.61
C GLY A 361 10.26 6.07 -2.30
N ASN A 362 10.76 5.61 -1.16
CA ASN A 362 10.17 5.93 0.14
C ASN A 362 10.34 7.41 0.49
N LEU A 363 11.52 7.99 0.26
CA LEU A 363 11.77 9.42 0.51
C LEU A 363 10.90 10.33 -0.37
N ILE A 364 10.72 9.98 -1.65
CA ILE A 364 9.79 10.68 -2.54
C ILE A 364 8.36 10.59 -2.00
N THR A 365 7.94 9.41 -1.53
CA THR A 365 6.61 9.21 -0.94
C THR A 365 6.43 10.06 0.32
N LYS A 366 7.43 10.13 1.21
CA LYS A 366 7.37 10.99 2.40
C LYS A 366 7.20 12.47 2.04
N LEU A 367 7.91 12.94 1.01
CA LEU A 367 7.84 14.35 0.56
C LEU A 367 6.52 14.67 -0.17
N ALA A 368 6.04 13.74 -0.99
CA ALA A 368 4.84 13.90 -1.81
C ALA A 368 3.55 13.73 -1.01
N THR A 369 3.52 12.79 -0.05
CA THR A 369 2.31 12.35 0.66
C THR A 369 2.30 12.77 2.14
N ASP A 370 3.36 12.50 2.90
CA ASP A 370 3.35 12.73 4.36
C ASP A 370 3.41 14.21 4.72
N VAL A 371 4.20 15.01 3.99
CA VAL A 371 4.29 16.46 4.26
C VAL A 371 2.95 17.17 4.05
N PRO A 372 2.19 16.94 2.95
CA PRO A 372 0.83 17.47 2.83
C PRO A 372 -0.14 16.97 3.89
N ASN A 373 0.00 15.73 4.37
CA ASN A 373 -0.87 15.21 5.43
C ASN A 373 -0.73 15.99 6.75
N ILE A 374 0.43 16.60 7.04
CA ILE A 374 0.61 17.46 8.22
C ILE A 374 -0.32 18.68 8.19
N ARG A 375 -0.58 19.24 6.99
CA ARG A 375 -1.49 20.39 6.82
C ARG A 375 -2.90 20.08 7.29
N ALA A 376 -3.34 18.82 7.24
CA ALA A 376 -4.69 18.44 7.68
C ALA A 376 -4.97 18.76 9.16
N ALA A 377 -3.93 18.97 9.98
CA ALA A 377 -4.08 19.43 11.36
C ALA A 377 -4.35 20.95 11.51
N ILE A 378 -4.10 21.75 10.47
CA ILE A 378 -4.19 23.22 10.50
C ILE A 378 -4.95 23.79 9.29
N ASP A 379 -5.73 22.98 8.59
CA ASP A 379 -6.50 23.41 7.42
C ASP A 379 -7.92 23.88 7.81
N ASN A 380 -8.79 24.05 6.81
CA ASN A 380 -10.18 24.47 7.01
C ASN A 380 -10.96 23.55 7.97
N ARG A 381 -10.59 22.26 8.10
CA ARG A 381 -11.30 21.34 8.99
C ARG A 381 -11.09 21.71 10.46
N LEU A 382 -9.91 22.23 10.83
CA LEU A 382 -9.69 22.79 12.16
C LEU A 382 -10.64 23.97 12.44
N ALA A 383 -10.86 24.82 11.43
CA ALA A 383 -11.82 25.92 11.51
C ALA A 383 -13.24 25.40 11.77
N ASP A 384 -13.64 24.32 11.10
CA ASP A 384 -14.95 23.69 11.29
C ASP A 384 -15.12 23.09 12.69
N VAL A 385 -14.06 22.52 13.28
CA VAL A 385 -14.08 22.03 14.67
C VAL A 385 -14.20 23.19 15.67
N LEU A 386 -13.44 24.26 15.48
CA LEU A 386 -13.53 25.45 16.33
C LEU A 386 -14.91 26.11 16.24
N GLN A 387 -15.43 26.26 15.02
CA GLN A 387 -16.80 26.70 14.77
C GLN A 387 -17.79 25.81 15.54
N ALA A 388 -17.61 24.49 15.49
CA ALA A 388 -18.52 23.56 16.13
C ALA A 388 -18.54 23.70 17.65
N ILE A 389 -17.36 23.78 18.28
CA ILE A 389 -17.24 23.96 19.73
C ILE A 389 -17.96 25.24 20.17
N ILE A 390 -17.74 26.34 19.44
CA ILE A 390 -18.32 27.65 19.79
C ILE A 390 -19.82 27.67 19.54
N SER A 391 -20.27 27.11 18.43
CA SER A 391 -21.69 27.00 18.11
C SER A 391 -22.43 26.20 19.17
N VAL A 392 -21.82 25.13 19.69
CA VAL A 392 -22.40 24.34 20.79
C VAL A 392 -22.43 25.15 22.10
N LEU A 393 -21.33 25.78 22.49
CA LEU A 393 -21.26 26.55 23.73
C LEU A 393 -22.24 27.72 23.75
N VAL A 394 -22.25 28.52 22.67
CA VAL A 394 -23.15 29.67 22.53
C VAL A 394 -24.59 29.20 22.33
N GLY A 395 -24.82 28.12 21.58
CA GLY A 395 -26.14 27.52 21.42
C GLY A 395 -26.75 27.07 22.74
N ILE A 396 -25.97 26.42 23.61
CA ILE A 396 -26.40 26.05 24.97
C ILE A 396 -26.75 27.30 25.79
N ALA A 397 -25.92 28.35 25.74
CA ALA A 397 -26.18 29.59 26.46
C ALA A 397 -27.48 30.27 25.99
N VAL A 398 -27.72 30.33 24.68
CA VAL A 398 -28.95 30.87 24.08
C VAL A 398 -30.16 30.02 24.46
N ALA A 399 -30.04 28.69 24.47
CA ALA A 399 -31.12 27.79 24.87
C ALA A 399 -31.53 28.01 26.34
N PHE A 400 -30.57 28.16 27.27
CA PHE A 400 -30.84 28.48 28.67
C PHE A 400 -31.43 29.88 28.87
N TYR A 401 -31.04 30.85 28.06
CA TYR A 401 -31.56 32.21 28.13
C TYR A 401 -33.05 32.28 27.76
N TYR A 402 -33.45 31.67 26.64
CA TYR A 402 -34.84 31.71 26.18
C TYR A 402 -35.75 30.68 26.87
N GLY A 403 -35.23 29.49 27.21
CA GLY A 403 -36.03 28.36 27.68
C GLY A 403 -35.34 27.53 28.76
N PRO A 404 -35.13 28.06 29.99
CA PRO A 404 -34.38 27.37 31.04
C PRO A 404 -35.01 26.04 31.48
N LYS A 405 -36.33 25.87 31.31
CA LYS A 405 -37.05 24.62 31.63
C LYS A 405 -36.93 23.56 30.55
N MET A 406 -36.67 23.96 29.30
CA MET A 406 -36.56 23.05 28.15
C MET A 406 -35.10 22.66 27.87
N ALA A 407 -34.17 23.60 28.03
CA ALA A 407 -32.76 23.41 27.72
C ALA A 407 -32.12 22.13 28.31
N PRO A 408 -32.37 21.71 29.56
CA PRO A 408 -31.76 20.51 30.13
C PRO A 408 -32.08 19.22 29.36
N ILE A 409 -33.31 19.08 28.85
CA ILE A 409 -33.73 17.87 28.12
C ILE A 409 -33.07 17.82 26.74
N GLY A 410 -32.99 18.97 26.05
CA GLY A 410 -32.27 19.01 24.78
C GLY A 410 -30.77 18.78 24.94
N ILE A 411 -30.14 19.22 26.03
CA ILE A 411 -28.74 18.88 26.32
C ILE A 411 -28.59 17.38 26.59
N LEU A 412 -29.49 16.79 27.37
CA LEU A 412 -29.47 15.36 27.66
C LEU A 412 -29.56 14.52 26.38
N THR A 413 -30.48 14.87 25.47
CA THR A 413 -30.66 14.12 24.22
C THR A 413 -29.52 14.32 23.24
N THR A 414 -28.93 15.53 23.18
CA THR A 414 -27.77 15.81 22.34
C THR A 414 -26.48 15.17 22.87
N VAL A 415 -26.27 15.09 24.18
CA VAL A 415 -25.15 14.33 24.77
C VAL A 415 -25.33 12.83 24.55
N ALA A 416 -26.55 12.30 24.67
CA ALA A 416 -26.83 10.90 24.37
C ALA A 416 -26.53 10.55 22.90
N LEU A 417 -26.85 11.46 21.97
CA LEU A 417 -26.50 11.33 20.54
C LEU A 417 -25.02 11.18 20.31
N THR A 418 -24.26 12.11 20.85
CA THR A 418 -22.82 12.22 20.58
C THR A 418 -22.08 11.02 21.16
N LEU A 419 -22.46 10.58 22.37
CA LEU A 419 -21.91 9.36 22.97
C LEU A 419 -22.23 8.12 22.14
N CYS A 420 -23.47 7.96 21.67
CA CYS A 420 -23.85 6.84 20.82
C CYS A 420 -23.04 6.81 19.52
N GLN A 421 -22.85 7.98 18.88
CA GLN A 421 -22.03 8.11 17.66
C GLN A 421 -20.56 7.76 17.91
N ILE A 422 -19.98 8.22 19.01
CA ILE A 422 -18.58 7.92 19.36
C ILE A 422 -18.40 6.41 19.55
N ILE A 423 -19.32 5.73 20.25
CA ILE A 423 -19.26 4.28 20.49
C ILE A 423 -19.31 3.51 19.16
N ILE A 424 -20.24 3.87 18.26
CA ILE A 424 -20.37 3.25 16.94
C ILE A 424 -19.10 3.49 16.11
N ALA A 425 -18.59 4.72 16.07
CA ALA A 425 -17.39 5.07 15.32
C ALA A 425 -16.16 4.28 15.81
N GLN A 426 -15.99 4.14 17.13
CA GLN A 426 -14.92 3.34 17.72
C GLN A 426 -15.05 1.85 17.40
N TYR A 427 -16.27 1.31 17.44
CA TYR A 427 -16.54 -0.08 17.07
C TYR A 427 -16.17 -0.36 15.61
N LEU A 428 -16.62 0.52 14.69
CA LEU A 428 -16.33 0.39 13.25
C LEU A 428 -14.82 0.52 12.97
N LYS A 429 -14.13 1.48 13.60
CA LYS A 429 -12.68 1.65 13.46
C LYS A 429 -11.91 0.39 13.84
N LYS A 430 -12.14 -0.14 15.05
CA LYS A 430 -11.45 -1.33 15.55
C LYS A 430 -11.70 -2.57 14.69
N ARG A 431 -12.85 -2.61 14.01
CA ARG A 431 -13.19 -3.69 13.08
C ARG A 431 -12.48 -3.52 11.73
N SER A 432 -12.38 -2.29 11.22
CA SER A 432 -11.65 -1.97 9.99
C SER A 432 -10.18 -2.42 10.05
N GLU A 433 -9.50 -2.17 11.17
CA GLU A 433 -8.10 -2.61 11.38
C GLU A 433 -7.95 -4.13 11.26
N LYS A 434 -8.91 -4.91 11.76
CA LYS A 434 -8.89 -6.37 11.63
C LYS A 434 -9.15 -6.82 10.20
N ASP A 435 -10.02 -6.12 9.48
CA ASP A 435 -10.36 -6.46 8.09
C ASP A 435 -9.16 -6.21 7.16
N GLU A 436 -8.39 -5.14 7.41
CA GLU A 436 -7.16 -4.82 6.69
C GLU A 436 -6.12 -5.94 6.87
N MET A 437 -5.93 -6.44 8.10
CA MET A 437 -5.05 -7.58 8.37
C MET A 437 -5.47 -8.86 7.65
N LEU A 438 -6.78 -9.13 7.50
CA LEU A 438 -7.29 -10.32 6.81
C LEU A 438 -7.02 -10.29 5.30
N ILE A 439 -6.90 -9.10 4.72
CA ILE A 439 -6.71 -8.87 3.28
C ILE A 439 -5.22 -8.92 2.90
N ARG A 440 -4.31 -8.68 3.84
CA ARG A 440 -2.86 -8.61 3.57
C ARG A 440 -2.28 -9.88 2.93
N GLU A 441 -2.60 -11.06 3.46
CA GLU A 441 -2.09 -12.34 2.96
C GLU A 441 -2.55 -12.68 1.53
N PRO A 442 -3.85 -12.61 1.16
CA PRO A 442 -4.26 -12.89 -0.21
C PRO A 442 -3.64 -11.92 -1.22
N PHE A 443 -3.52 -10.63 -0.88
CA PHE A 443 -2.85 -9.68 -1.76
C PHE A 443 -1.34 -9.93 -1.87
N ARG A 444 -0.67 -10.32 -0.78
CA ARG A 444 0.74 -10.74 -0.82
C ARG A 444 0.94 -11.93 -1.76
N LEU A 445 0.09 -12.95 -1.66
CA LEU A 445 0.10 -14.11 -2.55
C LEU A 445 -0.10 -13.72 -4.02
N ALA A 446 -1.06 -12.83 -4.30
CA ALA A 446 -1.32 -12.34 -5.65
C ALA A 446 -0.13 -11.54 -6.21
N ALA A 447 0.45 -10.65 -5.41
CA ALA A 447 1.62 -9.86 -5.79
C ALA A 447 2.83 -10.77 -6.11
N GLU A 448 3.07 -11.79 -5.28
CA GLU A 448 4.12 -12.78 -5.50
C GLU A 448 3.90 -13.57 -6.81
N ALA A 449 2.67 -14.03 -7.06
CA ALA A 449 2.32 -14.76 -8.27
C ALA A 449 2.48 -13.90 -9.55
N LEU A 450 2.11 -12.62 -9.50
CA LEU A 450 2.25 -11.67 -10.62
C LEU A 450 3.72 -11.30 -10.88
N LYS A 451 4.48 -11.02 -9.81
CA LYS A 451 5.92 -10.74 -9.88
C LYS A 451 6.67 -11.89 -10.56
N HIS A 452 6.24 -13.12 -10.27
CA HIS A 452 6.85 -14.34 -10.81
C HIS A 452 5.98 -15.04 -11.87
N HIS A 453 5.20 -14.27 -12.64
CA HIS A 453 4.21 -14.82 -13.59
C HIS A 453 4.80 -15.82 -14.60
N LYS A 454 6.03 -15.60 -15.11
CA LYS A 454 6.69 -16.55 -16.01
C LYS A 454 6.89 -17.91 -15.34
N THR A 455 7.34 -17.94 -14.09
CA THR A 455 7.51 -19.18 -13.32
C THR A 455 6.16 -19.86 -13.06
N VAL A 456 5.12 -19.09 -12.72
CA VAL A 456 3.76 -19.62 -12.52
C VAL A 456 3.22 -20.23 -13.82
N GLN A 457 3.39 -19.54 -14.95
CA GLN A 457 2.98 -20.00 -16.29
C GLN A 457 3.72 -21.26 -16.76
N TYR A 458 5.01 -21.36 -16.45
CA TYR A 458 5.78 -22.58 -16.72
C TYR A 458 5.35 -23.75 -15.84
N LEU A 459 5.07 -23.50 -14.56
CA LEU A 459 4.59 -24.53 -13.63
C LEU A 459 3.13 -24.93 -13.90
N LEU A 460 2.41 -24.18 -14.74
CA LEU A 460 0.98 -24.39 -15.04
C LEU A 460 0.11 -24.30 -13.78
N ARG A 461 0.49 -23.38 -12.87
CA ARG A 461 -0.13 -23.21 -11.56
C ARG A 461 -0.98 -21.95 -11.45
N GLU A 462 -1.37 -21.33 -12.57
CA GLU A 462 -2.21 -20.12 -12.56
C GLU A 462 -3.52 -20.36 -11.79
N ARG A 463 -4.21 -21.47 -12.06
CA ARG A 463 -5.45 -21.84 -11.35
C ARG A 463 -5.23 -22.08 -9.86
N HIS A 464 -4.12 -22.71 -9.48
CA HIS A 464 -3.78 -22.97 -8.07
C HIS A 464 -3.70 -21.66 -7.27
N PHE A 465 -2.99 -20.65 -7.80
CA PHE A 465 -2.90 -19.34 -7.16
C PHE A 465 -4.25 -18.60 -7.16
N CYS A 466 -5.03 -18.68 -8.25
CA CYS A 466 -6.38 -18.11 -8.29
C CYS A 466 -7.33 -18.73 -7.26
N ASP A 467 -7.32 -20.06 -7.14
CA ASP A 467 -8.19 -20.79 -6.21
C ASP A 467 -7.80 -20.50 -4.76
N GLN A 468 -6.50 -20.46 -4.44
CA GLN A 468 -6.02 -20.04 -3.12
C GLN A 468 -6.40 -18.60 -2.78
N PHE A 469 -6.26 -17.68 -3.74
CA PHE A 469 -6.68 -16.28 -3.57
C PHE A 469 -8.18 -16.21 -3.27
N ASN A 470 -9.01 -16.87 -4.07
CA ASN A 470 -10.46 -16.92 -3.87
C ASN A 470 -10.85 -17.50 -2.50
N GLN A 471 -10.20 -18.60 -2.10
CA GLN A 471 -10.47 -19.24 -0.80
C GLN A 471 -10.10 -18.32 0.38
N GLN A 472 -8.98 -17.61 0.29
CA GLN A 472 -8.56 -16.66 1.32
C GLN A 472 -9.48 -15.43 1.36
N MET A 473 -9.88 -14.91 0.19
CA MET A 473 -10.79 -13.78 0.07
C MET A 473 -12.20 -14.08 0.59
N GLN A 474 -12.65 -15.33 0.57
CA GLN A 474 -13.96 -15.71 1.10
C GLN A 474 -14.14 -15.34 2.59
N LYS A 475 -13.05 -15.41 3.38
CA LYS A 475 -13.07 -14.97 4.79
C LYS A 475 -13.34 -13.47 4.89
N SER A 476 -12.63 -12.66 4.09
CA SER A 476 -12.83 -11.21 4.03
C SER A 476 -14.25 -10.87 3.56
N HIS A 477 -14.76 -11.59 2.55
CA HIS A 477 -16.12 -11.40 2.06
C HIS A 477 -17.18 -11.57 3.16
N ASN A 478 -17.13 -12.67 3.92
CA ASN A 478 -18.10 -12.93 4.99
C ASN A 478 -17.99 -11.88 6.12
N THR A 479 -16.77 -11.49 6.50
CA THR A 479 -16.56 -10.48 7.56
C THR A 479 -17.08 -9.11 7.13
N ASN A 480 -16.80 -8.70 5.89
CA ASN A 480 -17.28 -7.46 5.28
C ASN A 480 -18.80 -7.46 5.13
N PHE A 481 -19.42 -8.59 4.79
CA PHE A 481 -20.87 -8.71 4.71
C PHE A 481 -21.53 -8.40 6.07
N HIS A 482 -21.04 -9.02 7.15
CA HIS A 482 -21.53 -8.73 8.51
C HIS A 482 -21.18 -7.31 8.97
N ARG A 483 -20.07 -6.73 8.50
CA ARG A 483 -19.72 -5.34 8.77
C ARG A 483 -20.69 -4.39 8.10
N GLY A 484 -21.02 -4.63 6.83
CA GLY A 484 -22.00 -3.84 6.07
C GLY A 484 -23.38 -3.83 6.74
N ILE A 485 -23.81 -4.96 7.32
CA ILE A 485 -25.05 -5.00 8.11
C ILE A 485 -24.94 -4.14 9.38
N ALA A 486 -23.82 -4.21 10.09
CA ALA A 486 -23.58 -3.40 11.28
C ALA A 486 -23.51 -1.89 10.95
N GLU A 487 -22.87 -1.52 9.84
CA GLU A 487 -22.81 -0.16 9.30
C GLU A 487 -24.21 0.34 8.91
N ALA A 488 -25.01 -0.49 8.23
CA ALA A 488 -26.37 -0.15 7.86
C ALA A 488 -27.26 0.08 9.10
N PHE A 489 -27.15 -0.78 10.12
CA PHE A 489 -27.88 -0.62 11.37
C PHE A 489 -27.44 0.64 12.13
N ALA A 490 -26.13 0.90 12.19
CA ALA A 490 -25.58 2.11 12.78
C ALA A 490 -26.09 3.38 12.08
N PHE A 491 -26.12 3.37 10.74
CA PHE A 491 -26.63 4.48 9.94
C PHE A 491 -28.15 4.69 10.14
N ALA A 492 -28.92 3.60 10.19
CA ALA A 492 -30.35 3.64 10.47
C ALA A 492 -30.62 4.21 11.87
N LEU A 493 -29.89 3.73 12.90
CA LEU A 493 -30.00 4.24 14.26
C LEU A 493 -29.68 5.73 14.34
N HIS A 494 -28.60 6.17 13.66
CA HIS A 494 -28.24 7.58 13.55
C HIS A 494 -29.37 8.43 12.94
N SER A 495 -29.93 7.99 11.82
CA SER A 495 -30.98 8.72 11.09
C SER A 495 -32.30 8.78 11.89
N CYS A 496 -32.67 7.69 12.56
CA CYS A 496 -33.88 7.63 13.38
C CYS A 496 -33.76 8.47 14.66
N PHE A 497 -32.57 8.53 15.28
CA PHE A 497 -32.41 9.24 16.55
C PHE A 497 -32.79 10.72 16.42
N ALA A 498 -32.34 11.41 15.37
CA ALA A 498 -32.69 12.82 15.18
C ALA A 498 -34.22 13.03 15.18
N SER A 499 -34.95 12.16 14.48
CA SER A 499 -36.41 12.18 14.44
C SER A 499 -37.05 11.91 15.81
N PHE A 500 -36.54 10.93 16.57
CA PHE A 500 -37.00 10.65 17.93
C PHE A 500 -36.72 11.81 18.90
N ASN A 501 -35.56 12.46 18.77
CA ASN A 501 -35.19 13.62 19.57
C ASN A 501 -36.19 14.77 19.36
N PHE A 502 -36.53 15.06 18.10
CA PHE A 502 -37.58 16.06 17.81
C PHE A 502 -38.92 15.68 18.41
N ALA A 503 -39.37 14.44 18.23
CA ALA A 503 -40.64 13.98 18.78
C ALA A 503 -40.69 14.14 20.31
N ALA A 504 -39.62 13.74 21.02
CA ALA A 504 -39.51 13.88 22.47
C ALA A 504 -39.46 15.34 22.92
N ALA A 505 -38.64 16.18 22.25
CA ALA A 505 -38.49 17.59 22.58
C ALA A 505 -39.79 18.38 22.38
N TYR A 506 -40.50 18.16 21.27
CA TYR A 506 -41.81 18.78 21.03
C TYR A 506 -42.89 18.25 21.97
N ARG A 507 -42.90 16.95 22.30
CA ARG A 507 -43.88 16.40 23.25
C ARG A 507 -43.73 17.01 24.64
N TYR A 508 -42.49 17.11 25.12
CA TYR A 508 -42.20 17.79 26.38
C TYR A 508 -42.51 19.29 26.33
N GLY A 509 -42.15 19.93 25.21
CA GLY A 509 -42.51 21.33 24.94
C GLY A 509 -44.01 21.57 25.04
N LEU A 510 -44.82 20.73 24.40
CA LEU A 510 -46.28 20.82 24.43
C LEU A 510 -46.82 20.73 25.88
N TRP A 511 -46.30 19.80 26.67
CA TRP A 511 -46.66 19.67 28.08
C TRP A 511 -46.32 20.92 28.90
N LEU A 512 -45.20 21.58 28.63
CA LEU A 512 -44.84 22.86 29.26
C LEU A 512 -45.79 24.01 28.87
N ILE A 513 -46.33 23.98 27.65
CA ILE A 513 -47.35 24.95 27.18
C ILE A 513 -48.68 24.71 27.90
N GLU A 514 -49.10 23.45 28.01
CA GLU A 514 -50.36 23.06 28.68
C GLU A 514 -50.39 23.49 30.15
N ILE A 515 -49.25 23.43 30.85
CA ILE A 515 -49.11 23.88 32.25
C ILE A 515 -48.98 25.42 32.36
N GLY A 516 -48.90 26.15 31.25
CA GLY A 516 -48.70 27.60 31.23
C GLY A 516 -47.29 28.02 31.67
N SER A 517 -46.35 27.09 31.65
CA SER A 517 -44.99 27.24 32.21
C SER A 517 -44.02 27.90 31.23
N SER A 518 -44.31 27.84 29.93
CA SER A 518 -43.50 28.38 28.82
C SER A 518 -44.36 28.72 27.61
N THR A 519 -43.91 29.68 26.79
CA THR A 519 -44.60 30.08 25.56
C THR A 519 -44.19 29.21 24.36
N PRO A 520 -45.04 29.08 23.31
CA PRO A 520 -44.68 28.35 22.09
C PRO A 520 -43.38 28.85 21.45
N PHE A 521 -43.14 30.16 21.50
CA PHE A 521 -41.92 30.79 20.99
C PHE A 521 -40.67 30.33 21.76
N GLN A 522 -40.70 30.32 23.10
CA GLN A 522 -39.55 29.91 23.93
C GLN A 522 -39.17 28.45 23.67
N ILE A 523 -40.17 27.58 23.49
CA ILE A 523 -39.95 26.16 23.20
C ILE A 523 -39.39 25.99 21.79
N PHE A 524 -39.97 26.66 20.78
CA PHE A 524 -39.48 26.63 19.42
C PHE A 524 -38.03 27.13 19.33
N GLN A 525 -37.73 28.27 19.95
CA GLN A 525 -36.38 28.84 19.99
C GLN A 525 -35.38 27.89 20.64
N ALA A 526 -35.72 27.28 21.77
CA ALA A 526 -34.84 26.35 22.47
C ALA A 526 -34.57 25.07 21.64
N ILE A 527 -35.60 24.49 21.01
CA ILE A 527 -35.48 23.32 20.14
C ILE A 527 -34.59 23.63 18.93
N GLU A 528 -34.86 24.74 18.22
CA GLU A 528 -34.09 25.12 17.03
C GLU A 528 -32.63 25.42 17.37
N THR A 529 -32.36 26.09 18.50
CA THR A 529 -30.99 26.40 18.93
C THR A 529 -30.19 25.11 19.21
N LEU A 530 -30.82 24.14 19.88
CA LEU A 530 -30.19 22.84 20.21
C LEU A 530 -29.98 21.96 18.97
N ASN A 531 -30.89 22.02 18.00
CA ASN A 531 -30.77 21.28 16.74
C ASN A 531 -29.55 21.74 15.94
N VAL A 532 -29.39 23.05 15.75
CA VAL A 532 -28.27 23.60 14.99
C VAL A 532 -26.93 23.32 15.72
N ALA A 533 -26.92 23.36 17.06
CA ALA A 533 -25.77 22.92 17.86
C ALA A 533 -25.43 21.43 17.64
N SER A 534 -26.43 20.56 17.47
CA SER A 534 -26.23 19.12 17.23
C SER A 534 -25.55 18.84 15.89
N MET A 535 -25.96 19.53 14.82
CA MET A 535 -25.34 19.41 13.50
C MET A 535 -23.85 19.79 13.52
N SER A 536 -23.48 20.73 14.38
CA SER A 536 -22.09 21.16 14.54
C SER A 536 -21.19 20.06 15.13
N VAL A 537 -21.70 19.22 16.03
CA VAL A 537 -20.89 18.15 16.66
C VAL A 537 -20.43 17.10 15.64
N LEU A 538 -21.21 16.85 14.58
CA LEU A 538 -20.84 15.90 13.52
C LEU A 538 -19.53 16.28 12.83
N ALA A 539 -19.25 17.57 12.65
CA ALA A 539 -18.02 18.06 12.03
C ALA A 539 -16.76 17.68 12.84
N ILE A 540 -16.88 17.57 14.17
CA ILE A 540 -15.79 17.14 15.05
C ILE A 540 -15.38 15.70 14.77
N GLY A 541 -16.37 14.82 14.54
CA GLY A 541 -16.14 13.41 14.24
C GLY A 541 -15.35 13.18 12.95
N THR A 542 -15.58 14.01 11.93
CA THR A 542 -14.87 13.91 10.64
C THR A 542 -13.42 14.39 10.68
N TYR A 543 -13.07 15.27 11.63
CA TYR A 543 -11.72 15.82 11.76
C TYR A 543 -10.75 14.88 12.47
N PHE A 544 -11.24 14.15 13.48
CA PHE A 544 -10.38 13.37 14.37
C PHE A 544 -9.47 12.34 13.65
N PRO A 545 -9.93 11.56 12.65
CA PRO A 545 -9.05 10.64 11.92
C PRO A 545 -7.92 11.37 11.16
N GLU A 546 -8.25 12.48 10.53
CA GLU A 546 -7.30 13.28 9.74
C GLU A 546 -6.27 13.95 10.65
N TYR A 547 -6.68 14.39 11.84
CA TYR A 547 -5.79 14.90 12.87
C TYR A 547 -4.81 13.83 13.38
N ILE A 548 -5.28 12.59 13.63
CA ILE A 548 -4.41 11.49 14.03
C ILE A 548 -3.36 11.21 12.95
N ARG A 549 -3.79 11.14 11.68
CA ARG A 549 -2.87 10.94 10.55
C ARG A 549 -1.82 12.06 10.48
N ALA A 550 -2.24 13.31 10.56
CA ALA A 550 -1.35 14.47 10.55
C ALA A 550 -0.31 14.42 11.68
N ARG A 551 -0.71 13.96 12.87
CA ARG A 551 0.15 13.80 14.04
C ARG A 551 1.22 12.71 13.88
N LEU A 552 0.87 11.60 13.22
CA LEU A 552 1.81 10.54 12.89
C LEU A 552 2.83 11.04 11.86
N CYS A 553 2.36 11.64 10.75
CA CYS A 553 3.24 12.22 9.74
C CYS A 553 4.17 13.30 10.34
N ALA A 554 3.65 14.16 11.22
CA ALA A 554 4.44 15.18 11.89
C ALA A 554 5.54 14.59 12.79
N SER A 555 5.28 13.44 13.45
CA SER A 555 6.30 12.75 14.25
C SER A 555 7.44 12.22 13.37
N LEU A 556 7.10 11.57 12.26
CA LEU A 556 8.08 11.04 11.30
C LEU A 556 8.92 12.15 10.68
N ILE A 557 8.28 13.23 10.23
CA ILE A 557 8.98 14.39 9.65
C ILE A 557 9.83 15.11 10.71
N SER A 558 9.35 15.23 11.95
CA SER A 558 10.15 15.80 13.04
C SER A 558 11.39 14.96 13.34
N LYS A 559 11.28 13.63 13.28
CA LYS A 559 12.42 12.72 13.46
C LYS A 559 13.43 12.90 12.33
N MET A 560 12.95 12.97 11.09
CA MET A 560 13.82 13.22 9.92
C MET A 560 14.52 14.56 10.00
N LEU A 561 13.84 15.64 10.41
CA LEU A 561 14.47 16.97 10.57
C LEU A 561 15.45 17.04 11.74
N ALA A 562 15.29 16.19 12.76
CA ALA A 562 16.20 16.12 13.90
C ALA A 562 17.44 15.25 13.64
N GLU A 563 17.41 14.41 12.60
CA GLU A 563 18.50 13.52 12.25
C GLU A 563 19.64 14.29 11.58
N LYS A 564 20.80 14.31 12.25
CA LYS A 564 22.01 14.97 11.77
C LYS A 564 22.93 13.95 11.08
N PRO A 565 23.53 14.29 9.92
CA PRO A 565 24.50 13.42 9.26
C PRO A 565 25.75 13.25 10.12
N LYS A 566 26.42 12.10 10.00
CA LYS A 566 27.76 11.92 10.58
C LYS A 566 28.80 12.66 9.73
N ILE A 567 28.56 12.73 8.42
CA ILE A 567 29.39 13.47 7.45
C ILE A 567 28.50 14.48 6.73
N SER A 568 28.53 15.74 7.18
CA SER A 568 27.76 16.82 6.55
C SER A 568 28.35 17.19 5.19
N SER A 569 27.50 17.28 4.17
CA SER A 569 27.88 17.81 2.84
C SER A 569 27.78 19.34 2.77
N MET A 570 27.06 19.96 3.71
CA MET A 570 26.96 21.41 3.87
C MET A 570 27.93 21.95 4.94
N SER A 571 28.46 23.15 4.70
CA SER A 571 29.28 23.91 5.66
C SER A 571 28.46 24.31 6.90
N GLU A 572 29.07 24.29 8.09
CA GLU A 572 28.40 24.51 9.41
C GLU A 572 27.46 25.74 9.44
N ASP A 573 27.84 26.86 8.80
CA ASP A 573 27.02 28.08 8.73
C ASP A 573 25.69 27.91 7.98
N ARG A 574 25.61 27.05 6.97
CA ARG A 574 24.38 26.83 6.18
C ARG A 574 23.46 25.78 6.79
N SER A 575 24.00 24.86 7.57
CA SER A 575 23.20 23.85 8.27
C SER A 575 22.33 24.43 9.38
N GLU A 576 22.78 25.49 10.06
CA GLU A 576 21.97 26.14 11.10
C GLU A 576 20.82 26.95 10.51
N GLU A 577 21.00 27.64 9.37
CA GLU A 577 19.92 28.35 8.68
C GLU A 577 18.80 27.41 8.20
N VAL A 578 19.11 26.21 7.72
CA VAL A 578 18.12 25.23 7.26
C VAL A 578 17.32 24.61 8.41
N ILE A 579 17.92 24.50 9.61
CA ILE A 579 17.27 23.99 10.82
C ILE A 579 16.41 25.10 11.51
N LEU A 580 16.69 26.37 11.23
CA LEU A 580 15.99 27.54 11.77
C LEU A 580 14.77 27.99 10.94
N ILE A 581 14.58 27.44 9.74
CA ILE A 581 13.37 27.56 8.90
C ILE A 581 12.36 26.51 9.35
#